data_AF-C5M2K9-F1
#
_entry.id   AF-C5M2K9-F1
#
_cell.length_a   1.000
_cell.length_b   1.000
_cell.length_c   1.000
_cell.angle_alpha   90.00
_cell.angle_beta   90.00
_cell.angle_gamma   90.00
#
_symmetry.space_group_name_H-M   'P 1'
#
loop_
_entity.id
_entity.type
_entity.pdbx_description
1 polymer ?
#
loop_
_entity_poly.entity_id
_entity_poly.type
_entity_poly.pdbx_seq_one_letter_code
_entity_poly.pdbx_strand_id
1 'polypeptide(L)'
;MESDPPPPSYTLHAIDTKPQSRPKIRSLLDPIEATTIRNNNERTIIFKNRAMFDGYRIFLSEDACEKYETFKVGCYNRTIDKLMQQGFCIPIFNVVAPYMSNDGPFLSFKRYVPTMNHEFDIDKDYFEFCTVKQKRYVDYITYTFKFMPNPNDKTSDFTIFMISHPRYAIHDYIYRDERHRWFYEVSEFKVNNSSGIEA
;
A
#
# COMPACT_ATOMS: atom_id res chain seq x y z
N MET A 1 -11.86 26.07 -22.11
CA MET A 1 -11.48 24.89 -21.31
C MET A 1 -10.37 24.21 -22.07
N GLU A 2 -9.11 24.45 -21.68
CA GLU A 2 -7.97 23.67 -22.17
C GLU A 2 -8.02 22.31 -21.49
N SER A 3 -8.09 21.25 -22.28
CA SER A 3 -7.99 19.88 -21.80
C SER A 3 -6.53 19.56 -21.51
N ASP A 4 -6.25 19.00 -20.33
CA ASP A 4 -4.91 18.52 -19.98
C ASP A 4 -4.39 17.52 -21.02
N PRO A 5 -3.09 17.56 -21.37
CA PRO A 5 -2.51 16.62 -22.31
C PRO A 5 -2.59 15.19 -21.76
N PRO A 6 -2.85 14.20 -22.64
CA PRO A 6 -2.87 12.81 -22.23
C PRO A 6 -1.50 12.40 -21.65
N PRO A 7 -1.47 11.48 -20.66
CA PRO A 7 -0.22 10.99 -20.11
C PRO A 7 0.63 10.34 -21.21
N PRO A 8 1.97 10.44 -21.13
CA PRO A 8 2.86 9.88 -22.13
C PRO A 8 2.65 8.38 -22.29
N SER A 9 2.62 7.90 -23.53
CA SER A 9 2.49 6.47 -23.82
C SER A 9 3.71 5.70 -23.31
N TYR A 10 3.44 4.57 -22.65
CA TYR A 10 4.49 3.68 -22.15
C TYR A 10 5.35 3.17 -23.31
N THR A 11 6.68 3.27 -23.14
CA THR A 11 7.66 2.80 -24.12
C THR A 11 8.28 1.50 -23.58
N LEU A 12 8.15 0.40 -24.33
CA LEU A 12 8.78 -0.87 -23.96
C LEU A 12 10.31 -0.70 -23.88
N HIS A 13 10.91 -1.02 -22.74
CA HIS A 13 12.35 -0.99 -22.54
C HIS A 13 12.94 -2.40 -22.68
N ALA A 14 14.25 -2.49 -22.96
CA ALA A 14 14.95 -3.76 -23.14
C ALA A 14 14.88 -4.71 -21.91
N ILE A 15 14.53 -4.17 -20.74
CA ILE A 15 14.30 -4.92 -19.50
C ILE A 15 12.98 -5.70 -19.56
N ASP A 16 11.97 -5.18 -20.29
CA ASP A 16 10.65 -5.78 -20.45
C ASP A 16 10.66 -6.93 -21.48
N THR A 17 11.67 -6.97 -22.35
CA THR A 17 11.87 -8.03 -23.37
C THR A 17 12.64 -9.24 -22.86
N LYS A 18 13.20 -9.23 -21.64
CA LYS A 18 13.79 -10.44 -21.08
C LYS A 18 12.66 -11.35 -20.63
N PRO A 19 12.61 -12.63 -21.04
CA PRO A 19 11.64 -13.57 -20.50
C PRO A 19 11.85 -13.62 -18.99
N GLN A 20 10.90 -13.06 -18.23
CA GLN A 20 10.90 -13.11 -16.79
C GLN A 20 10.86 -14.60 -16.40
N SER A 21 12.02 -15.14 -16.04
CA SER A 21 12.07 -16.39 -15.29
C SER A 21 11.18 -16.18 -14.07
N ARG A 22 10.08 -16.92 -13.96
CA ARG A 22 9.15 -16.90 -12.82
C ARG A 22 9.94 -16.64 -11.53
N PRO A 23 9.65 -15.57 -10.75
CA PRO A 23 10.45 -15.29 -9.58
C PRO A 23 10.27 -16.43 -8.58
N LYS A 24 11.35 -17.19 -8.35
CA LYS A 24 11.47 -18.16 -7.25
C LYS A 24 11.75 -17.40 -5.95
N ILE A 25 10.89 -16.45 -5.58
CA ILE A 25 11.09 -15.55 -4.42
C ILE A 25 10.20 -15.93 -3.23
N ARG A 26 9.41 -17.00 -3.34
CA ARG A 26 8.84 -17.62 -2.14
C ARG A 26 9.91 -18.04 -1.11
N SER A 27 11.19 -18.11 -1.49
CA SER A 27 12.31 -18.49 -0.61
C SER A 27 13.18 -17.33 -0.10
N LEU A 28 12.90 -16.06 -0.45
CA LEU A 28 13.75 -14.92 -0.06
C LEU A 28 13.05 -13.90 0.85
N LEU A 29 11.74 -14.07 1.09
CA LEU A 29 10.99 -13.25 2.05
C LEU A 29 10.61 -14.16 3.21
N ASP A 30 11.06 -13.82 4.43
CA ASP A 30 10.50 -14.42 5.62
C ASP A 30 8.98 -14.16 5.63
N PRO A 31 8.14 -15.16 5.89
CA PRO A 31 6.67 -15.05 5.81
C PRO A 31 6.07 -13.94 6.70
N ILE A 32 6.87 -13.37 7.60
CA ILE A 32 6.47 -12.39 8.60
C ILE A 32 6.58 -10.95 8.07
N GLU A 33 7.38 -10.68 7.03
CA GLU A 33 7.68 -9.31 6.61
C GLU A 33 6.80 -8.77 5.47
N ALA A 34 6.21 -9.64 4.64
CA ALA A 34 5.42 -9.22 3.48
C ALA A 34 4.09 -9.97 3.35
N THR A 35 2.97 -9.24 3.33
CA THR A 35 1.65 -9.81 3.00
C THR A 35 1.35 -9.54 1.53
N THR A 36 0.93 -10.59 0.83
CA THR A 36 0.59 -10.53 -0.60
C THR A 36 -0.91 -10.73 -0.79
N ILE A 37 -1.59 -9.76 -1.41
CA ILE A 37 -2.99 -9.92 -1.81
C ILE A 37 -3.01 -10.13 -3.33
N ARG A 38 -3.48 -11.31 -3.76
CA ARG A 38 -3.75 -11.62 -5.17
C ARG A 38 -5.25 -11.48 -5.43
N ASN A 39 -5.60 -10.64 -6.40
CA ASN A 39 -6.95 -10.63 -6.96
C ASN A 39 -7.02 -11.63 -8.12
N ASN A 40 -8.20 -12.14 -8.44
CA ASN A 40 -8.49 -13.07 -9.55
C ASN A 40 -8.07 -12.52 -10.93
N ASN A 41 -7.70 -11.23 -11.01
CA ASN A 41 -7.23 -10.53 -12.21
C ASN A 41 -5.70 -10.27 -12.22
N GLU A 42 -4.88 -11.20 -11.71
CA GLU A 42 -3.40 -11.24 -11.77
C GLU A 42 -2.61 -10.09 -11.09
N ARG A 43 -3.26 -9.00 -10.67
CA ARG A 43 -2.58 -7.91 -9.94
C ARG A 43 -2.26 -8.34 -8.51
N THR A 44 -1.00 -8.19 -8.14
CA THR A 44 -0.46 -8.59 -6.84
C THR A 44 -0.02 -7.34 -6.08
N ILE A 45 -0.74 -6.99 -5.01
CA ILE A 45 -0.35 -5.87 -4.13
C ILE A 45 0.52 -6.43 -3.00
N ILE A 46 1.69 -5.82 -2.80
CA ILE A 46 2.66 -6.22 -1.78
C ILE A 46 2.64 -5.21 -0.64
N PHE A 47 2.42 -5.69 0.58
CA PHE A 47 2.54 -4.92 1.81
C PHE A 47 3.82 -5.34 2.51
N LYS A 48 4.83 -4.47 2.54
CA LYS A 48 6.11 -4.75 3.21
C LYS A 48 6.16 -4.04 4.56
N ASN A 49 6.23 -4.80 5.65
CA ASN A 49 6.34 -4.31 7.00
C ASN A 49 7.72 -3.69 7.24
N ARG A 50 7.77 -2.62 8.04
CA ARG A 50 9.00 -2.00 8.52
C ARG A 50 9.03 -2.11 10.04
N ALA A 51 9.47 -3.28 10.53
CA ALA A 51 9.50 -3.59 11.96
C ALA A 51 10.26 -2.55 12.83
N MET A 52 11.25 -1.83 12.28
CA MET A 52 11.99 -0.78 13.00
C MET A 52 11.40 0.64 12.89
N PHE A 53 10.43 0.88 12.00
CA PHE A 53 9.94 2.24 11.70
C PHE A 53 8.42 2.37 11.79
N ASP A 54 7.76 1.41 12.47
CA ASP A 54 6.34 1.47 12.78
C ASP A 54 5.47 1.77 11.54
N GLY A 55 5.44 0.85 10.56
CA GLY A 55 4.67 1.10 9.34
C GLY A 55 4.83 0.06 8.23
N TYR A 56 4.23 0.36 7.08
CA TYR A 56 4.21 -0.52 5.90
C TYR A 56 4.44 0.28 4.62
N ARG A 57 5.11 -0.33 3.64
CA ARG A 57 5.15 0.18 2.26
C ARG A 57 4.24 -0.66 1.39
N ILE A 58 3.45 0.00 0.54
CA ILE A 58 2.51 -0.66 -0.35
C ILE A 58 3.01 -0.53 -1.78
N PHE A 59 3.24 -1.66 -2.44
CA PHE A 59 3.69 -1.75 -3.83
C PHE A 59 2.61 -2.36 -4.72
N LEU A 60 2.55 -1.92 -5.98
CA LEU A 60 1.60 -2.43 -6.99
C LEU A 60 1.96 -3.79 -7.57
N SER A 61 3.20 -4.21 -7.40
CA SER A 61 3.72 -5.47 -7.93
C SER A 61 4.95 -5.91 -7.14
N GLU A 62 5.28 -7.20 -7.28
CA GLU A 62 6.54 -7.79 -6.79
C GLU A 62 7.76 -7.14 -7.47
N ASP A 63 7.69 -6.94 -8.79
CA ASP A 63 8.73 -6.27 -9.59
C ASP A 63 9.06 -4.86 -9.08
N ALA A 64 8.04 -4.06 -8.71
CA ALA A 64 8.25 -2.73 -8.14
C ALA A 64 8.96 -2.80 -6.78
N CYS A 65 8.64 -3.81 -5.95
CA CYS A 65 9.28 -4.03 -4.67
C CYS A 65 10.76 -4.44 -4.83
N GLU A 66 11.06 -5.38 -5.72
CA GLU A 66 12.42 -5.84 -5.99
C GLU A 66 13.33 -4.71 -6.50
N LYS A 67 12.85 -3.94 -7.48
CA LYS A 67 13.59 -2.81 -8.03
C LYS A 67 13.84 -1.73 -6.98
N TYR A 68 12.85 -1.47 -6.11
CA TYR A 68 13.00 -0.54 -4.99
C TYR A 68 14.07 -1.00 -3.98
N GLU A 69 14.11 -2.28 -3.62
CA GLU A 69 15.12 -2.80 -2.68
C GLU A 69 16.53 -2.77 -3.28
N THR A 70 16.65 -3.11 -4.56
CA THR A 70 17.93 -3.05 -5.29
C THR A 70 18.51 -1.63 -5.27
N PHE A 71 17.66 -0.62 -5.42
CA PHE A 71 18.04 0.79 -5.29
C PHE A 71 18.53 1.13 -3.88
N LYS A 72 17.77 0.75 -2.85
CA LYS A 72 18.09 1.08 -1.44
C LYS A 72 19.46 0.54 -1.00
N VAL A 73 19.92 -0.57 -1.57
CA VAL A 73 21.23 -1.19 -1.28
C VAL A 73 22.40 -0.46 -1.98
N GLY A 74 22.14 0.64 -2.69
CA GLY A 74 23.19 1.50 -3.24
C GLY A 74 23.74 1.06 -4.59
N CYS A 75 23.05 0.18 -5.30
CA CYS A 75 23.32 -0.09 -6.71
C CYS A 75 22.77 1.06 -7.59
N TYR A 76 23.41 2.22 -7.50
CA TYR A 76 23.10 3.38 -8.34
C TYR A 76 23.37 3.02 -9.81
N ASN A 77 22.30 2.92 -10.59
CA ASN A 77 22.33 2.72 -12.02
C ASN A 77 21.43 3.77 -12.65
N ARG A 78 21.95 4.58 -13.59
CA ARG A 78 21.21 5.63 -14.31
C ARG A 78 19.89 5.16 -14.92
N THR A 79 19.75 3.85 -15.20
CA THR A 79 18.51 3.26 -15.70
C THR A 79 17.44 3.17 -14.63
N ILE A 80 17.83 2.87 -13.38
CA ILE A 80 16.94 2.80 -12.23
C ILE A 80 16.44 4.20 -11.85
N ASP A 81 17.31 5.21 -11.90
CA ASP A 81 16.94 6.60 -11.60
C ASP A 81 15.81 7.10 -12.51
N LYS A 82 15.90 6.80 -13.82
CA LYS A 82 14.85 7.14 -14.79
C LYS A 82 13.53 6.42 -14.50
N LEU A 83 13.59 5.14 -14.14
CA LEU A 83 12.39 4.36 -13.79
C LEU A 83 11.75 4.87 -12.49
N MET A 84 12.55 5.36 -11.54
CA MET A 84 12.06 5.99 -10.31
C MET A 84 11.42 7.34 -10.58
N GLN A 85 12.01 8.20 -11.40
CA GLN A 85 11.38 9.47 -11.81
C GLN A 85 10.04 9.26 -12.53
N GLN A 86 9.82 8.08 -13.10
CA GLN A 86 8.55 7.66 -13.71
C GLN A 86 7.62 6.92 -12.73
N GLY A 87 8.06 6.62 -11.50
CA GLY A 87 7.26 5.97 -10.46
C GLY A 87 7.20 4.44 -10.52
N PHE A 88 7.91 3.78 -11.45
CA PHE A 88 7.82 2.32 -11.62
C PHE A 88 8.40 1.52 -10.45
N CYS A 89 9.41 2.08 -9.78
CA CYS A 89 10.14 1.41 -8.71
C CYS A 89 9.87 2.05 -7.35
N ILE A 90 8.77 2.78 -7.19
CA ILE A 90 8.45 3.51 -5.96
C ILE A 90 7.18 2.88 -5.36
N PRO A 91 7.13 2.64 -4.03
CA PRO A 91 5.87 2.27 -3.38
C PRO A 91 4.80 3.33 -3.66
N ILE A 92 3.53 2.95 -3.76
CA ILE A 92 2.47 3.98 -3.87
C ILE A 92 2.34 4.71 -2.53
N PHE A 93 2.34 3.94 -1.45
CA PHE A 93 2.11 4.45 -0.12
C PHE A 93 3.21 4.04 0.84
N ASN A 94 3.53 4.97 1.73
CA ASN A 94 4.16 4.67 3.01
C ASN A 94 3.14 4.94 4.11
N VAL A 95 2.75 3.88 4.80
CA VAL A 95 1.82 3.91 5.91
C VAL A 95 2.64 4.00 7.19
N VAL A 96 2.45 5.07 7.94
CA VAL A 96 3.06 5.29 9.25
C VAL A 96 2.02 4.91 10.31
N ALA A 97 2.40 4.05 11.24
CA ALA A 97 1.56 3.44 12.27
C ALA A 97 2.24 3.57 13.64
N PRO A 98 2.32 4.79 14.20
CA PRO A 98 3.14 5.08 15.37
C PRO A 98 2.80 4.18 16.57
N TYR A 99 3.82 3.62 17.23
CA TYR A 99 3.65 2.71 18.38
C TYR A 99 2.90 3.34 19.56
N MET A 100 3.01 4.66 19.77
CA MET A 100 2.26 5.42 20.77
C MET A 100 1.57 6.64 20.14
N SER A 101 0.28 6.53 19.84
CA SER A 101 -0.53 7.65 19.35
C SER A 101 -1.38 8.23 20.49
N ASN A 102 -0.77 8.95 21.44
CA ASN A 102 -1.55 9.60 22.50
C ASN A 102 -2.29 10.85 21.99
N ASP A 103 -1.71 11.60 21.05
CA ASP A 103 -2.32 12.82 20.47
C ASP A 103 -2.27 12.88 18.91
N GLY A 104 -1.78 11.82 18.26
CA GLY A 104 -1.54 11.76 16.82
C GLY A 104 -2.55 10.90 16.02
N PRO A 105 -2.45 10.89 14.68
CA PRO A 105 -3.19 9.92 13.87
C PRO A 105 -2.77 8.49 14.23
N PHE A 106 -3.73 7.58 14.21
CA PHE A 106 -3.51 6.14 14.39
C PHE A 106 -2.76 5.55 13.17
N LEU A 107 -3.11 5.99 11.97
CA LEU A 107 -2.36 5.70 10.74
C LEU A 107 -2.26 6.95 9.88
N SER A 108 -1.12 7.15 9.22
CA SER A 108 -0.94 8.16 8.17
C SER A 108 -0.47 7.50 6.88
N PHE A 109 -1.26 7.63 5.82
CA PHE A 109 -0.93 7.19 4.47
C PHE A 109 -0.28 8.34 3.73
N LYS A 110 1.02 8.23 3.50
CA LYS A 110 1.79 9.15 2.66
C LYS A 110 1.84 8.59 1.25
N ARG A 111 1.35 9.34 0.26
CA ARG A 111 1.41 8.95 -1.15
C ARG A 111 2.66 9.53 -1.76
N TYR A 112 3.48 8.68 -2.37
CA TYR A 112 4.65 9.16 -3.10
C TYR A 112 4.25 9.78 -4.44
N VAL A 113 4.93 10.85 -4.81
CA VAL A 113 4.72 11.57 -6.07
C VAL A 113 6.02 11.50 -6.86
N PRO A 114 6.09 10.67 -7.92
CA PRO A 114 7.25 10.67 -8.79
C PRO A 114 7.36 12.03 -9.49
N THR A 115 8.59 12.50 -9.65
CA THR A 115 8.91 13.78 -10.29
C THR A 115 10.11 13.61 -11.21
N MET A 116 10.12 14.35 -12.33
CA MET A 116 11.29 14.45 -13.22
C MET A 116 12.15 15.68 -12.92
N ASN A 117 11.71 16.55 -12.01
CA ASN A 117 12.38 17.83 -11.73
C ASN A 117 13.64 17.66 -10.88
N HIS A 118 13.73 16.58 -10.12
CA HIS A 118 14.90 16.21 -9.33
C HIS A 118 14.96 14.69 -9.14
N GLU A 119 16.01 14.21 -8.49
CA GLU A 119 16.12 12.82 -8.05
C GLU A 119 15.08 12.54 -6.96
N PHE A 120 14.41 11.39 -7.04
CA PHE A 120 13.36 11.04 -6.10
C PHE A 120 13.90 10.94 -4.67
N ASP A 121 13.31 11.72 -3.77
CA ASP A 121 13.64 11.76 -2.36
C ASP A 121 12.48 11.20 -1.53
N ILE A 122 12.71 10.04 -0.91
CA ILE A 122 11.69 9.35 -0.12
C ILE A 122 11.17 10.17 1.07
N ASP A 123 11.95 11.12 1.57
CA ASP A 123 11.58 11.92 2.73
C ASP A 123 10.90 13.24 2.34
N LYS A 124 10.85 13.57 1.05
CA LYS A 124 10.27 14.82 0.53
C LYS A 124 9.20 14.63 -0.54
N ASP A 125 9.33 13.62 -1.40
CA ASP A 125 8.46 13.39 -2.55
C ASP A 125 7.20 12.61 -2.20
N TYR A 126 6.50 13.10 -1.19
CA TYR A 126 5.19 12.59 -0.82
C TYR A 126 4.29 13.71 -0.32
N PHE A 127 2.99 13.44 -0.33
CA PHE A 127 2.03 14.21 0.44
C PHE A 127 1.19 13.28 1.32
N GLU A 128 0.58 13.85 2.34
CA GLU A 128 -0.35 13.11 3.20
C GLU A 128 -1.66 12.89 2.44
N PHE A 129 -1.92 11.64 2.05
CA PHE A 129 -3.09 11.28 1.25
C PHE A 129 -4.28 10.91 2.14
N CYS A 130 -4.03 10.25 3.27
CA CYS A 130 -5.07 9.91 4.21
C CYS A 130 -4.54 9.86 5.63
N THR A 131 -5.25 10.45 6.58
CA THR A 131 -5.03 10.21 8.01
C THR A 131 -6.18 9.46 8.61
N VAL A 132 -5.86 8.54 9.51
CA VAL A 132 -6.84 7.73 10.22
C VAL A 132 -6.73 8.05 11.69
N LYS A 133 -7.84 8.49 12.27
CA LYS A 133 -7.98 8.57 13.73
C LYS A 133 -8.75 7.36 14.22
N GLN A 134 -8.30 6.78 15.32
CA GLN A 134 -9.00 5.68 15.99
C GLN A 134 -9.54 6.16 17.32
N LYS A 135 -10.76 5.75 17.67
CA LYS A 135 -11.30 5.87 19.01
C LYS A 135 -11.92 4.54 19.42
N ARG A 136 -11.52 4.05 20.60
CA ARG A 136 -12.00 2.78 21.16
C ARG A 136 -13.11 3.06 22.16
N TYR A 137 -14.19 2.28 22.04
CA TYR A 137 -15.28 2.21 23.00
C TYR A 137 -15.35 0.78 23.56
N VAL A 138 -16.20 0.57 24.56
CA VAL A 138 -16.33 -0.73 25.23
C VAL A 138 -16.68 -1.85 24.24
N ASP A 139 -17.61 -1.60 23.31
CA ASP A 139 -18.15 -2.63 22.43
C ASP A 139 -17.83 -2.44 20.94
N TYR A 140 -17.18 -1.33 20.57
CA TYR A 140 -16.85 -1.03 19.17
C TYR A 140 -15.66 -0.08 19.06
N ILE A 141 -15.11 0.00 17.87
CA ILE A 141 -14.01 0.90 17.52
C ILE A 141 -14.47 1.76 16.36
N THR A 142 -14.27 3.06 16.44
CA THR A 142 -14.52 3.97 15.33
C THR A 142 -13.22 4.41 14.69
N TYR A 143 -13.21 4.45 13.36
CA TYR A 143 -12.14 5.00 12.56
C TYR A 143 -12.68 6.18 11.76
N THR A 144 -11.94 7.27 11.75
CA THR A 144 -12.23 8.44 10.89
C THR A 144 -11.10 8.56 9.90
N PHE A 145 -11.39 8.30 8.63
CA PHE A 145 -10.48 8.44 7.51
C PHE A 145 -10.67 9.80 6.88
N LYS A 146 -9.65 10.65 6.92
CA LYS A 146 -9.65 11.94 6.25
C LYS A 146 -8.76 11.85 5.03
N PHE A 147 -9.36 11.91 3.84
CA PHE A 147 -8.67 11.87 2.58
C PHE A 147 -8.37 13.28 2.09
N MET A 148 -7.13 13.46 1.63
CA MET A 148 -6.62 14.67 0.98
C MET A 148 -5.98 14.25 -0.37
N PRO A 149 -6.78 13.93 -1.39
CA PRO A 149 -6.28 13.27 -2.60
C PRO A 149 -5.35 14.14 -3.44
N ASN A 150 -5.54 15.46 -3.40
CA ASN A 150 -4.75 16.44 -4.11
C ASN A 150 -4.20 17.49 -3.12
N PRO A 151 -2.87 17.60 -2.95
CA PRO A 151 -2.28 18.58 -2.02
C PRO A 151 -2.54 20.04 -2.43
N ASN A 152 -2.88 20.28 -3.71
CA ASN A 152 -3.12 21.62 -4.26
C ASN A 152 -4.62 21.95 -4.35
N ASP A 153 -5.52 20.99 -4.14
CA ASP A 153 -6.97 21.19 -4.28
C ASP A 153 -7.77 20.52 -3.15
N LYS A 154 -8.16 21.35 -2.18
CA LYS A 154 -8.93 20.93 -1.01
C LYS A 154 -10.40 20.64 -1.32
N THR A 155 -10.91 21.00 -2.50
CA THR A 155 -12.30 20.69 -2.86
C THR A 155 -12.53 19.19 -3.09
N SER A 156 -11.43 18.46 -3.34
CA SER A 156 -11.41 17.01 -3.47
C SER A 156 -11.33 16.26 -2.13
N ASP A 157 -11.15 16.96 -1.01
CA ASP A 157 -11.02 16.36 0.31
C ASP A 157 -12.36 15.77 0.78
N PHE A 158 -12.32 14.60 1.41
CA PHE A 158 -13.52 13.97 1.96
C PHE A 158 -13.18 13.11 3.18
N THR A 159 -14.22 12.78 3.96
CA THR A 159 -14.08 11.95 5.16
C THR A 159 -14.97 10.72 5.04
N ILE A 160 -14.43 9.57 5.45
CA ILE A 160 -15.19 8.33 5.66
C ILE A 160 -15.15 8.00 7.15
N PHE A 161 -16.31 7.68 7.72
CA PHE A 161 -16.40 7.17 9.08
C PHE A 161 -16.66 5.67 9.03
N MET A 162 -15.90 4.89 9.79
CA MET A 162 -16.10 3.45 9.90
C MET A 162 -16.31 3.07 11.36
N ILE A 163 -17.31 2.23 11.61
CA ILE A 163 -17.62 1.60 12.89
C ILE A 163 -17.30 0.11 12.74
N SER A 164 -16.37 -0.36 13.54
CA SER A 164 -15.91 -1.74 13.57
C SER A 164 -16.36 -2.39 14.86
N HIS A 165 -17.16 -3.45 14.77
CA HIS A 165 -17.53 -4.26 15.92
C HIS A 165 -16.51 -5.40 16.06
N PRO A 166 -15.63 -5.44 17.07
CA PRO A 166 -14.66 -6.53 17.18
C PRO A 166 -15.31 -7.89 17.46
N ARG A 167 -16.53 -7.90 18.04
CA ARG A 167 -17.29 -9.12 18.35
C ARG A 167 -18.14 -9.63 17.18
N TYR A 168 -18.55 -8.75 16.28
CA TYR A 168 -19.41 -9.09 15.15
C TYR A 168 -18.61 -8.82 13.88
N ALA A 169 -18.53 -9.76 12.95
CA ALA A 169 -17.79 -9.63 11.69
C ALA A 169 -18.43 -8.61 10.71
N ILE A 170 -18.80 -7.44 11.22
CA ILE A 170 -19.59 -6.38 10.61
C ILE A 170 -18.85 -5.08 10.82
N HIS A 171 -18.60 -4.40 9.70
CA HIS A 171 -18.03 -3.07 9.66
C HIS A 171 -19.00 -2.18 8.89
N ASP A 172 -19.54 -1.16 9.56
CA ASP A 172 -20.36 -0.14 8.91
C ASP A 172 -19.46 1.02 8.53
N TYR A 173 -19.61 1.57 7.33
CA TYR A 173 -18.98 2.83 6.95
C TYR A 173 -19.97 3.81 6.37
N ILE A 174 -19.75 5.09 6.65
CA ILE A 174 -20.59 6.21 6.23
C ILE A 174 -19.79 7.04 5.23
N TYR A 175 -20.32 7.20 4.03
CA TYR A 175 -19.78 8.05 2.98
C TYR A 175 -20.91 8.85 2.35
N ARG A 176 -20.75 10.18 2.26
CA ARG A 176 -21.79 11.09 1.71
C ARG A 176 -23.18 10.85 2.29
N ASP A 177 -23.26 10.72 3.62
CA ASP A 177 -24.49 10.46 4.39
C ASP A 177 -25.18 9.12 4.09
N GLU A 178 -24.57 8.25 3.27
CA GLU A 178 -25.04 6.90 3.04
C GLU A 178 -24.27 5.89 3.90
N ARG A 179 -25.02 4.98 4.55
CA ARG A 179 -24.43 3.89 5.33
C ARG A 179 -24.29 2.64 4.47
N HIS A 180 -23.06 2.17 4.35
CA HIS A 180 -22.72 0.91 3.72
C HIS A 180 -22.23 -0.08 4.78
N ARG A 181 -22.48 -1.37 4.55
CA ARG A 181 -22.09 -2.45 5.47
C ARG A 181 -21.18 -3.43 4.75
N TRP A 182 -20.04 -3.71 5.36
CA TRP A 182 -19.13 -4.77 4.95
C TRP A 182 -19.20 -5.92 5.94
N PHE A 183 -19.49 -7.11 5.43
CA PHE A 183 -19.39 -8.36 6.16
C PHE A 183 -18.03 -9.02 5.86
N TYR A 184 -17.32 -9.42 6.91
CA TYR A 184 -16.14 -10.24 6.74
C TYR A 184 -16.59 -11.70 6.54
N GLU A 185 -16.52 -12.20 5.30
CA GLU A 185 -16.65 -13.64 5.05
C GLU A 185 -15.37 -14.30 5.55
N VAL A 186 -15.45 -14.95 6.71
CA VAL A 186 -14.41 -15.88 7.14
C VAL A 186 -14.53 -17.10 6.23
N SER A 187 -13.83 -17.10 5.10
CA SER A 187 -13.60 -18.34 4.36
C SER A 187 -12.80 -19.26 5.29
N GLU A 188 -13.45 -20.28 5.83
CA GLU A 188 -12.83 -21.30 6.67
C GLU A 188 -11.54 -21.78 6.00
N PHE A 189 -10.39 -21.45 6.61
CA PHE A 189 -9.15 -22.12 6.29
C PHE A 189 -9.35 -23.59 6.67
N LYS A 190 -9.66 -24.44 5.68
CA LYS A 190 -9.54 -25.88 5.84
C LYS A 190 -8.06 -26.19 6.06
N VAL A 191 -7.68 -26.30 7.33
CA VAL A 191 -6.42 -26.93 7.71
C VAL A 191 -6.56 -28.40 7.31
N ASN A 192 -5.99 -28.76 6.16
CA ASN A 192 -5.77 -30.16 5.84
C ASN A 192 -4.77 -30.71 6.85
N ASN A 193 -5.28 -31.29 7.94
CA ASN A 193 -4.50 -32.15 8.82
C ASN A 193 -4.17 -33.43 8.06
N SER A 194 -3.15 -33.40 7.21
CA SER A 194 -2.45 -34.60 6.78
C SER A 194 -1.42 -34.97 7.85
N SER A 195 -1.88 -35.42 9.00
CA SER A 195 -1.09 -36.26 9.89
C SER A 195 -1.16 -37.69 9.35
N GLY A 196 -0.38 -37.96 8.31
CA GLY A 196 0.02 -39.33 7.95
C GLY A 196 1.26 -39.66 8.77
N ILE A 197 1.06 -40.40 9.85
CA ILE A 197 2.15 -41.08 10.56
C ILE A 197 2.56 -42.24 9.64
N GLU A 198 3.72 -42.12 8.99
CA GLU A 198 4.43 -43.28 8.48
C GLU A 198 5.03 -44.01 9.69
N ALA A 199 4.62 -45.27 9.86
CA ALA A 199 5.29 -46.29 10.64
C ALA A 199 5.64 -47.44 9.70
#